data_AF-A0AAX3I609-F1
#
_entry.id   AF-A0AAX3I609-F1
#
_cell.length_a   1.000
_cell.length_b   1.000
_cell.length_c   1.000
_cell.angle_alpha   90.00
_cell.angle_beta   90.00
_cell.angle_gamma   90.00
#
_symmetry.space_group_name_H-M   'P 1'
#
loop_
_entity.id
_entity.type
_entity.pdbx_description
1 polymer ?
#
loop_
_entity_poly.entity_id
_entity_poly.type
_entity_poly.pdbx_seq_one_letter_code
_entity_poly.pdbx_strand_id
1 'polypeptide(L)' 'MSEEHRKLIGIPDGHELKHTSSKREQRKGRDTDIDFYDEINEAGEVLASYEVRDSMSIYPPQSTTLTFKKL' A
#
# COMPACT_ATOMS: atom_id res chain seq x y z
N MET A 1 -3.55 4.22 9.05
CA MET A 1 -3.94 3.63 7.77
C MET A 1 -4.62 4.70 6.94
N SER A 2 -4.17 5.00 5.72
CA SER A 2 -4.98 5.85 4.83
C SER A 2 -6.17 5.00 4.36
N GLU A 3 -7.39 5.53 4.44
CA GLU A 3 -8.59 4.82 3.97
C GLU A 3 -8.49 4.47 2.47
N GLU A 4 -7.65 5.18 1.73
CA GLU A 4 -7.37 4.97 0.31
C GLU A 4 -6.67 3.63 0.04
N HIS A 5 -5.70 3.23 0.85
CA HIS A 5 -5.00 1.94 0.67
C HIS A 5 -5.94 0.76 0.92
N ARG A 6 -6.80 0.87 1.94
CA ARG A 6 -7.81 -0.16 2.23
C ARG A 6 -8.81 -0.30 1.08
N LYS A 7 -9.32 0.82 0.56
CA LYS A 7 -10.23 0.83 -0.61
C LYS A 7 -9.57 0.26 -1.86
N LEU A 8 -8.29 0.56 -2.07
CA LEU A 8 -7.52 0.08 -3.21
C LEU A 8 -7.34 -1.44 -3.18
N ILE A 9 -6.97 -2.00 -2.03
CA ILE A 9 -6.75 -3.45 -1.86
C ILE A 9 -8.09 -4.20 -1.90
N GLY A 10 -9.15 -3.63 -1.31
CA GLY A 10 -10.49 -4.22 -1.34
C GLY A 10 -10.63 -5.48 -0.47
N ILE A 11 -10.12 -5.45 0.77
CA ILE A 11 -10.28 -6.56 1.71
C ILE A 11 -11.74 -6.74 2.17
N PRO A 12 -12.16 -7.97 2.51
CA PRO A 12 -13.51 -8.25 3.02
C PRO A 12 -13.84 -7.50 4.32
N ASP A 13 -15.13 -7.26 4.56
CA ASP A 13 -15.62 -6.82 5.87
C ASP A 13 -15.33 -7.88 6.94
N GLY A 14 -14.78 -7.46 8.06
CA GLY A 14 -14.31 -8.34 9.15
C GLY A 14 -12.81 -8.64 9.12
N HIS A 15 -12.13 -8.43 7.98
CA HIS A 15 -10.67 -8.54 7.93
C HIS A 15 -10.02 -7.21 8.32
N GLU A 16 -8.83 -7.29 8.90
CA GLU A 16 -8.02 -6.14 9.30
C GLU A 16 -6.77 -6.04 8.41
N LEU A 17 -6.42 -4.85 7.95
CA LEU A 17 -5.11 -4.59 7.35
C LEU A 17 -4.19 -3.98 8.40
N LYS A 18 -3.18 -4.75 8.80
CA LYS A 18 -2.14 -4.32 9.72
C LYS A 18 -0.93 -3.82 8.94
N HIS A 19 -0.57 -2.56 9.13
CA HIS A 19 0.68 -2.01 8.59
C HIS A 19 1.86 -2.70 9.27
N THR A 20 2.77 -3.25 8.48
CA THR A 20 3.93 -3.97 8.98
C THR A 20 5.21 -3.16 8.83
N SER A 21 5.37 -2.50 7.69
CA SER A 21 6.55 -1.69 7.43
C SER A 21 6.30 -0.70 6.30
N SER A 22 7.18 0.29 6.18
CA SER A 22 7.18 1.26 5.10
C SER A 22 8.60 1.47 4.60
N LYS A 23 8.74 1.73 3.30
CA LYS A 23 9.99 2.09 2.66
C LYS A 23 9.76 3.28 1.74
N ARG A 24 10.78 4.12 1.59
CA ARG A 24 10.81 5.18 0.59
C ARG A 24 11.82 4.84 -0.49
N GLU A 25 11.43 5.06 -1.73
CA GLU A 25 12.31 4.93 -2.89
C GLU A 25 12.16 6.15 -3.78
N GLN A 26 13.28 6.82 -4.05
CA GLN A 26 13.33 7.87 -5.05
C GLN A 26 14.12 7.37 -6.26
N ARG A 27 13.46 7.25 -7.42
CA ARG A 27 14.08 6.69 -8.62
C ARG A 27 13.45 7.24 -9.90
N LYS A 28 14.29 7.49 -10.92
CA LYS A 28 13.88 7.94 -12.27
C LYS A 28 12.93 9.16 -12.25
N GLY A 29 13.19 10.13 -11.38
CA GLY A 29 12.38 11.36 -11.29
C GLY A 29 11.03 11.16 -10.60
N ARG A 30 10.83 10.05 -9.88
CA ARG A 30 9.66 9.79 -9.05
C ARG A 30 10.06 9.56 -7.60
N ASP A 31 9.27 10.09 -6.71
CA ASP A 31 9.30 9.79 -5.26
C ASP A 31 8.24 8.74 -4.99
N THR A 32 8.61 7.62 -4.39
CA THR A 32 7.69 6.49 -4.18
C THR A 32 7.69 6.08 -2.71
N ASP A 33 6.54 6.23 -2.07
CA ASP A 33 6.25 5.65 -0.77
C ASP A 33 5.73 4.22 -0.98
N ILE A 34 6.36 3.26 -0.31
CA ILE A 34 6.03 1.84 -0.39
C ILE A 34 5.59 1.38 1.01
N ASP A 35 4.33 1.03 1.17
CA ASP A 35 3.78 0.52 2.41
C ASP A 35 3.49 -0.97 2.31
N PHE A 36 3.77 -1.69 3.39
CA PHE A 36 3.49 -3.12 3.51
C PHE A 36 2.38 -3.35 4.53
N TYR A 37 1.44 -4.20 4.16
CA TYR A 37 0.30 -4.56 5.00
C TYR A 37 0.11 -6.06 5.05
N ASP A 38 -0.27 -6.58 6.21
CA ASP A 38 -0.77 -7.93 6.38
C ASP A 38 -2.28 -7.89 6.56
N GLU A 39 -3.01 -8.71 5.81
CA GLU A 39 -4.42 -8.96 6.02
C GLU A 39 -4.59 -10.05 7.08
N ILE A 40 -5.28 -9.71 8.15
CA ILE A 40 -5.54 -10.55 9.29
C ILE A 40 -7.03 -10.86 9.31
N ASN A 41 -7.37 -12.14 9.46
CA ASN A 41 -8.76 -12.58 9.61
C ASN A 41 -9.29 -12.33 11.03
N GLU A 42 -10.59 -12.57 11.25
CA GLU A 42 -11.20 -12.47 12.58
C GLU A 42 -10.58 -13.43 13.62
N ALA A 43 -9.92 -14.49 13.17
CA ALA A 43 -9.22 -15.44 14.02
C ALA A 43 -7.81 -14.97 14.43
N GLY A 44 -7.32 -13.84 13.90
CA GLY A 44 -5.99 -13.29 14.18
C GLY A 44 -4.86 -13.89 13.34
N GLU A 45 -5.18 -14.63 12.28
CA GLU A 45 -4.20 -15.24 11.36
C GLU A 45 -3.94 -14.34 10.15
N VAL A 46 -2.67 -14.26 9.74
CA VAL A 46 -2.27 -13.54 8.52
C VAL A 46 -2.63 -14.37 7.29
N LEU A 47 -3.57 -13.88 6.49
CA LEU A 47 -4.04 -14.51 5.25
C LEU A 47 -3.19 -14.11 4.03
N ALA A 48 -2.68 -12.88 4.02
CA ALA A 48 -1.98 -12.31 2.88
C ALA A 48 -1.14 -11.11 3.29
N SER A 49 -0.09 -10.83 2.49
CA SER A 49 0.67 -9.60 2.59
C SER A 49 0.51 -8.78 1.30
N TYR A 50 0.53 -7.46 1.43
CA TYR A 50 0.31 -6.50 0.36
C TYR A 50 1.43 -5.47 0.36
N GLU A 51 1.91 -5.13 -0.82
CA GLU A 51 2.80 -4.01 -1.08
C GLU A 51 2.00 -2.92 -1.81
N VAL A 52 1.76 -1.78 -1.18
CA VAL A 52 1.13 -0.61 -1.78
C VAL A 52 2.22 0.39 -2.14
N ARG A 53 2.16 0.91 -3.37
CA ARG A 53 3.09 1.90 -3.91
C ARG A 53 2.34 3.15 -4.27
N ASP A 54 2.63 4.23 -3.56
CA ASP A 54 2.26 5.58 -3.94
C ASP A 54 3.47 6.22 -4.62
N SER A 55 3.36 6.48 -5.92
CA SER A 55 4.44 7.07 -6.71
C SER A 55 4.03 8.43 -7.23
N MET A 56 4.79 9.47 -6.88
CA MET A 56 4.58 10.85 -7.29
C MET A 56 5.73 11.34 -8.19
N SER A 57 5.40 12.11 -9.23
CA SER A 57 6.41 12.84 -10.02
C SER A 57 7.13 13.88 -9.14
N ILE A 58 8.45 13.97 -9.25
CA ILE A 58 9.23 15.05 -8.62
C ILE A 58 9.18 16.32 -9.47
N TYR A 59 9.18 16.14 -10.79
CA TYR A 59 9.22 17.24 -11.77
C TYR A 59 7.88 17.41 -12.47
N PRO A 60 7.51 18.64 -12.85
CA PRO A 60 6.30 18.90 -13.63
C PRO A 60 6.29 18.16 -14.99
N PRO A 61 5.11 17.77 -15.49
CA PRO A 61 3.80 17.88 -14.84
C PRO A 61 3.66 16.90 -13.66
N GLN A 62 2.99 17.36 -12.59
CA GLN A 62 2.75 16.52 -11.42
C GLN A 62 1.82 15.37 -11.79
N SER A 63 2.21 14.15 -11.43
CA SER A 63 1.40 12.95 -11.59
C SER A 63 1.56 12.05 -10.37
N THR A 64 0.46 11.49 -9.89
CA THR A 64 0.45 10.51 -8.80
C THR A 64 -0.09 9.20 -9.34
N THR A 65 0.48 8.09 -8.91
CA THR A 65 0.07 6.75 -9.32
C THR A 65 0.09 5.86 -8.10
N LEU A 66 -1.09 5.38 -7.73
CA LEU A 66 -1.30 4.47 -6.63
C LEU A 66 -1.51 3.07 -7.18
N THR A 67 -0.70 2.11 -6.74
CA THR A 67 -0.80 0.70 -7.16
C THR A 67 -0.61 -0.22 -5.96
N PHE A 68 -1.14 -1.44 -6.04
CA PHE A 68 -0.88 -2.46 -5.03
C PHE A 68 -0.49 -3.77 -5.70
N LYS A 69 0.22 -4.60 -4.93
CA LYS A 69 0.59 -5.94 -5.31
C LYS A 69 0.39 -6.86 -4.12
N LYS A 70 -0.26 -8.01 -4.34
CA LYS A 70 -0.31 -9.11 -3.38
C LYS A 70 1.01 -9.90 -3.44
N LEU A 71 1.62 -10.15 -2.28
CA LEU A 71 2.87 -10.91 -2.14
C LEU A 71 2.61 -12.41 -1.98
#